data_AF-A0A1H4S538-F1
#
_entry.id   AF-A0A1H4S538-F1
#
_cell.length_a   1.000
_cell.length_b   1.000
_cell.length_c   1.000
_cell.angle_alpha   90.00
_cell.angle_beta   90.00
_cell.angle_gamma   90.00
#
_symmetry.space_group_name_H-M   'P 1'
#
loop_
_entity.id
_entity.type
_entity.pdbx_description
1 polymer ?
#
loop_
_entity_poly.entity_id
_entity_poly.type
_entity_poly.pdbx_seq_one_letter_code
_entity_poly.pdbx_strand_id
1 'polypeptide(L)'
;MFMRDGTMASFMKHYGLGSRKALKVLELYGIPFRAYISKEFQEGATLADLRERHSVGEATLSRWLRDAGTKVSSGRKIPDMPEDQVRQLWIATRSINHVANAYNVHWKTAQKRLQELGLS
;
A
#
# COMPACT_ATOMS: atom_id res chain seq x y z
N MET A 1 14.65 -25.03 0.31
CA MET A 1 13.93 -23.78 -0.05
C MET A 1 13.57 -23.87 -1.53
N PHE A 2 12.28 -23.98 -1.89
CA PHE A 2 11.80 -24.36 -3.24
C PHE A 2 11.87 -23.25 -4.31
N MET A 3 12.30 -22.06 -3.91
CA MET A 3 12.56 -20.92 -4.78
C MET A 3 13.94 -20.41 -4.41
N ARG A 4 14.84 -20.28 -5.38
CA ARG A 4 16.23 -19.84 -5.14
C ARG A 4 16.30 -18.51 -4.37
N ASP A 5 15.27 -17.66 -4.55
CA ASP A 5 15.14 -16.34 -3.92
C ASP A 5 13.83 -16.17 -3.12
N GLY A 6 13.01 -17.23 -2.98
CA GLY A 6 11.73 -17.15 -2.25
C GLY A 6 10.57 -16.40 -2.94
N THR A 7 10.76 -15.88 -4.16
CA THR A 7 9.76 -15.01 -4.82
C THR A 7 8.97 -15.70 -5.93
N MET A 8 7.72 -15.26 -6.10
CA MET A 8 6.88 -15.66 -7.24
C MET A 8 7.51 -15.25 -8.58
N ALA A 9 8.22 -14.12 -8.63
CA ALA A 9 8.91 -13.65 -9.83
C ALA A 9 9.98 -14.64 -10.30
N SER A 10 10.84 -15.10 -9.38
CA SER A 10 11.88 -16.09 -9.70
C SER A 10 11.28 -17.44 -10.08
N PHE A 11 10.19 -17.85 -9.42
CA PHE A 11 9.46 -19.07 -9.77
C PHE A 11 8.88 -19.03 -11.19
N MET A 12 8.19 -17.93 -11.54
CA MET A 12 7.64 -17.71 -12.88
C MET A 12 8.73 -17.75 -13.95
N LYS A 13 9.87 -17.07 -13.71
CA LYS A 13 10.99 -17.03 -14.64
C LYS A 13 11.62 -18.42 -14.83
N HIS A 14 11.82 -19.16 -13.75
CA HIS A 14 12.47 -20.47 -13.80
C HIS A 14 11.64 -21.50 -14.59
N TYR A 15 10.32 -21.48 -14.44
CA TYR A 15 9.42 -22.44 -15.10
C TYR A 15 8.73 -21.90 -16.36
N GLY A 16 9.02 -20.66 -16.78
CA GLY A 16 8.36 -20.02 -17.93
C GLY A 16 6.85 -19.85 -17.75
N LEU A 17 6.38 -19.63 -16.52
CA LEU A 17 4.96 -19.60 -16.18
C LEU A 17 4.45 -18.17 -16.04
N GLY A 18 3.23 -17.93 -16.52
CA GLY A 18 2.45 -16.75 -16.12
C GLY A 18 1.89 -16.89 -14.70
N SER A 19 1.57 -15.77 -14.06
CA SER A 19 1.23 -15.70 -12.61
C SER A 19 0.08 -16.62 -12.20
N ARG A 20 -0.97 -16.77 -13.03
CA ARG A 20 -2.08 -17.70 -12.74
C ARG A 20 -1.64 -19.15 -12.73
N LYS A 21 -0.80 -19.57 -13.70
CA LYS A 21 -0.30 -20.95 -13.76
C LYS A 21 0.65 -21.21 -12.60
N ALA A 22 1.54 -20.26 -12.31
CA ALA A 22 2.45 -20.34 -11.18
C ALA A 22 1.70 -20.54 -9.84
N LEU A 23 0.68 -19.74 -9.57
CA LEU A 23 -0.16 -19.90 -8.37
C LEU A 23 -0.83 -21.27 -8.29
N LYS A 24 -1.38 -21.75 -9.41
CA LYS A 24 -2.04 -23.07 -9.46
C LYS A 24 -1.05 -24.21 -9.22
N VAL A 25 0.17 -24.08 -9.73
CA VAL A 25 1.24 -25.04 -9.45
C VAL A 25 1.58 -25.02 -7.96
N LEU A 26 1.83 -23.85 -7.37
CA LEU A 26 2.13 -23.76 -5.93
C LEU A 26 1.01 -24.37 -5.08
N GLU A 27 -0.25 -24.12 -5.41
CA GLU A 27 -1.41 -24.71 -4.74
C GLU A 27 -1.47 -26.24 -4.89
N LEU A 28 -1.23 -26.76 -6.10
CA LEU A 28 -1.20 -28.20 -6.37
C LEU A 28 -0.11 -28.92 -5.57
N TYR A 29 1.03 -28.28 -5.37
CA TYR A 29 2.13 -28.79 -4.55
C TYR A 29 1.98 -28.47 -3.05
N GLY A 30 0.84 -27.93 -2.62
CA GLY A 30 0.57 -27.63 -1.21
C GLY A 30 1.44 -26.51 -0.64
N ILE A 31 1.99 -25.63 -1.48
CA ILE A 31 2.82 -24.50 -1.08
C ILE A 31 1.89 -23.30 -0.78
N PRO A 32 1.77 -22.86 0.49
CA PRO A 32 0.78 -21.86 0.88
C PRO A 32 1.27 -20.44 0.60
N PHE A 33 1.47 -20.10 -0.68
CA PHE A 33 2.06 -18.81 -1.08
C PHE A 33 1.28 -17.59 -0.56
N ARG A 34 -0.06 -17.65 -0.50
CA ARG A 34 -0.87 -16.56 0.06
C ARG A 34 -0.64 -16.35 1.56
N ALA A 35 -0.39 -17.43 2.31
CA ALA A 35 -0.05 -17.35 3.73
C ALA A 35 1.32 -16.72 3.92
N TYR A 36 2.28 -17.05 3.03
CA TYR A 36 3.60 -16.42 3.01
C TYR A 36 3.51 -14.90 2.81
N ILE A 37 2.73 -14.44 1.81
CA ILE A 37 2.47 -13.01 1.59
C ILE A 37 1.83 -12.34 2.81
N SER A 38 0.88 -13.02 3.46
CA SER A 38 0.20 -12.50 4.65
C SER A 38 1.16 -12.34 5.83
N LYS A 39 2.08 -13.29 6.00
CA LYS A 39 3.14 -13.23 7.02
C LYS A 39 4.09 -12.06 6.77
N GLU A 40 4.60 -11.89 5.55
CA GLU A 40 5.49 -10.76 5.21
C GLU A 40 4.80 -9.40 5.45
N PHE A 41 3.50 -9.29 5.15
CA PHE A 41 2.74 -8.09 5.45
C PHE A 41 2.62 -7.82 6.96
N GLN A 42 2.36 -8.86 7.76
CA GLN A 42 2.31 -8.75 9.23
C GLN A 42 3.66 -8.40 9.84
N GLU A 43 4.77 -8.82 9.22
CA GLU A 43 6.14 -8.45 9.58
C GLU A 43 6.51 -7.01 9.17
N GLY A 44 5.60 -6.29 8.51
CA GLY A 44 5.74 -4.87 8.22
C GLY A 44 6.00 -4.54 6.75
N ALA A 45 6.00 -5.52 5.84
CA ALA A 45 6.11 -5.25 4.41
C ALA A 45 4.89 -4.47 3.90
N THR A 46 5.12 -3.45 3.07
CA THR A 46 4.05 -2.70 2.42
C THR A 46 3.54 -3.44 1.18
N LEU A 47 2.35 -3.07 0.69
CA LEU A 47 1.85 -3.60 -0.59
C LEU A 47 2.80 -3.30 -1.76
N ALA A 48 3.50 -2.16 -1.72
CA ALA A 48 4.49 -1.79 -2.71
C ALA A 48 5.71 -2.73 -2.65
N ASP A 49 6.22 -3.03 -1.45
CA ASP A 49 7.34 -3.97 -1.28
C ASP A 49 6.97 -5.37 -1.77
N LEU A 50 5.76 -5.83 -1.42
CA LEU A 50 5.25 -7.14 -1.85
C LEU A 50 5.05 -7.21 -3.37
N ARG A 51 4.58 -6.13 -3.99
CA ARG A 51 4.44 -6.02 -5.44
C ARG A 51 5.80 -6.13 -6.12
N GLU A 52 6.79 -5.38 -5.64
CA GLU A 52 8.13 -5.37 -6.21
C GLU A 52 8.80 -6.74 -6.09
N ARG A 53 8.78 -7.35 -4.89
CA ARG A 53 9.42 -8.65 -4.64
C ARG A 53 8.74 -9.79 -5.40
N HIS A 54 7.42 -9.84 -5.39
CA HIS A 54 6.67 -11.00 -5.91
C HIS A 54 6.07 -10.79 -7.29
N SER A 55 6.18 -9.58 -7.86
CA SER A 55 5.57 -9.23 -9.14
C SER A 55 4.06 -9.51 -9.19
N VAL A 56 3.37 -9.37 -8.05
CA VAL A 56 1.92 -9.51 -7.92
C VAL A 56 1.31 -8.12 -7.78
N GLY A 57 0.31 -7.79 -8.59
CA GLY A 57 -0.36 -6.49 -8.51
C GLY A 57 -0.99 -6.21 -7.15
N GLU A 58 -0.93 -4.94 -6.71
CA GLU A 58 -1.41 -4.51 -5.40
C GLU A 58 -2.90 -4.82 -5.15
N ALA A 59 -3.74 -4.77 -6.19
CA ALA A 59 -5.15 -5.16 -6.10
C ALA A 59 -5.32 -6.64 -5.74
N THR A 60 -4.50 -7.51 -6.33
CA THR A 60 -4.49 -8.95 -6.04
C THR A 60 -3.96 -9.21 -4.63
N LEU A 61 -2.87 -8.55 -4.24
CA LEU A 61 -2.32 -8.63 -2.88
C LEU A 61 -3.33 -8.17 -1.84
N SER A 62 -3.98 -7.03 -2.05
CA SER A 62 -5.02 -6.50 -1.16
C SER A 62 -6.18 -7.47 -1.01
N ARG A 63 -6.62 -8.09 -2.10
CA ARG A 63 -7.65 -9.13 -2.06
C ARG A 63 -7.20 -10.33 -1.24
N TRP A 64 -6.00 -10.89 -1.48
CA TRP A 64 -5.52 -12.05 -0.73
C TRP A 64 -5.38 -11.78 0.76
N LEU A 65 -4.88 -10.60 1.13
CA LEU A 65 -4.76 -10.20 2.52
C LEU A 65 -6.14 -10.07 3.18
N ARG A 66 -7.14 -9.51 2.48
CA ARG A 66 -8.53 -9.47 2.97
C ARG A 66 -9.14 -10.86 3.11
N ASP A 67 -8.94 -11.73 2.12
CA ASP A 67 -9.40 -13.13 2.16
C ASP A 67 -8.75 -13.89 3.34
N ALA A 68 -7.53 -13.52 3.72
CA ALA A 68 -6.82 -14.04 4.89
C ALA A 68 -7.22 -13.34 6.22
N GLY A 69 -8.22 -12.46 6.22
CA GLY A 69 -8.69 -11.75 7.41
C GLY A 69 -7.83 -10.54 7.83
N THR A 70 -6.82 -10.18 7.05
CA THR A 70 -5.96 -9.03 7.34
C THR A 70 -6.66 -7.73 6.94
N LYS A 71 -6.74 -6.78 7.87
CA LYS A 71 -7.23 -5.42 7.58
C LYS A 71 -6.19 -4.67 6.75
N VAL A 72 -6.36 -4.67 5.43
CA VAL A 72 -5.59 -3.82 4.53
C VAL A 72 -6.22 -2.43 4.53
N SER A 73 -5.57 -1.44 5.15
CA SER A 73 -6.01 -0.04 5.01
C SER A 73 -6.03 0.31 3.54
N SER A 74 -7.14 0.83 3.03
CA SER A 74 -7.22 1.40 1.68
C SER A 74 -6.31 2.63 1.62
N GLY A 75 -5.06 2.39 1.25
CA GLY A 75 -3.99 3.37 1.35
C GLY A 75 -4.10 4.44 0.27
N ARG A 76 -4.71 5.56 0.62
CA ARG A 76 -4.03 6.83 0.39
C ARG A 76 -3.48 7.24 1.76
N LYS A 77 -2.18 7.07 1.98
CA LYS A 77 -1.53 7.75 3.11
C LYS A 77 -1.79 9.24 2.88
N ILE A 78 -2.67 9.82 3.69
CA ILE A 78 -2.80 11.27 3.72
C ILE A 78 -1.43 11.78 4.20
N PRO A 79 -0.78 12.68 3.45
CA PRO A 79 0.46 13.30 3.90
C PRO A 79 0.28 13.82 5.32
N ASP A 80 1.31 13.64 6.15
CA ASP A 80 1.27 14.21 7.49
C ASP A 80 1.13 15.73 7.37
N MET A 81 0.14 16.27 8.07
CA MET A 81 -0.21 17.69 8.09
C MET A 81 -0.15 18.17 9.54
N PRO A 82 1.07 18.45 10.06
CA PRO A 82 1.27 18.88 11.43
C PRO A 82 0.48 20.15 11.70
N GLU A 83 -0.22 20.18 12.84
CA GLU A 83 -1.10 21.29 13.20
C GLU A 83 -0.39 22.65 13.17
N ASP A 84 0.79 22.75 13.76
CA ASP A 84 1.53 24.01 13.86
C ASP A 84 1.88 24.58 12.49
N GLN A 85 2.34 23.72 11.57
CA GLN A 85 2.72 24.15 10.23
C GLN A 85 1.50 24.55 9.41
N VAL A 86 0.39 23.80 9.51
CA VAL A 86 -0.88 24.15 8.84
C VAL A 86 -1.43 25.48 9.36
N ARG A 87 -1.38 25.71 10.69
CA ARG A 87 -1.78 26.98 11.31
C ARG A 87 -0.94 28.15 10.80
N GLN A 88 0.38 28.02 10.79
CA GLN A 88 1.29 29.07 10.31
C GLN A 88 1.02 29.40 8.84
N LEU A 89 0.90 28.38 8.00
CA LEU A 89 0.65 28.56 6.57
C LEU A 89 -0.72 29.21 6.29
N TRP A 90 -1.73 28.84 7.08
CA TRP A 90 -3.05 29.47 7.02
C TRP A 90 -3.01 30.94 7.43
N ILE A 91 -2.33 31.28 8.54
CA ILE A 91 -2.19 32.66 9.00
C ILE A 91 -1.50 33.52 7.93
N ALA A 92 -0.46 32.98 7.29
CA ALA A 92 0.32 33.69 6.28
C ALA A 92 -0.45 33.93 4.97
N THR A 93 -1.27 32.96 4.54
CA THR A 93 -1.83 32.97 3.17
C THR A 93 -3.35 33.10 3.10
N ARG A 94 -4.05 32.71 4.18
CA ARG A 94 -5.53 32.62 4.25
C ARG A 94 -6.14 31.89 3.04
N SER A 95 -5.43 30.90 2.50
CA SER A 95 -5.81 30.21 1.26
C SER A 95 -5.72 28.70 1.39
N ILE A 96 -6.88 28.03 1.23
CA ILE A 96 -6.99 26.57 1.23
C ILE A 96 -6.14 25.96 0.11
N ASN A 97 -6.14 26.59 -1.07
CA ASN A 97 -5.37 26.11 -2.22
C ASN A 97 -3.87 26.17 -1.96
N HIS A 98 -3.40 27.18 -1.22
CA HIS A 98 -1.99 27.29 -0.87
C HIS A 98 -1.58 26.19 0.12
N VAL A 99 -2.43 25.88 1.10
CA VAL A 99 -2.24 24.74 2.02
C VAL A 99 -2.27 23.42 1.24
N ALA A 100 -3.22 23.25 0.32
CA ALA A 100 -3.33 22.05 -0.49
C ALA A 100 -2.06 21.79 -1.32
N ASN A 101 -1.54 22.84 -1.97
CA ASN A 101 -0.33 22.76 -2.77
C ASN A 101 0.92 22.49 -1.91
N ALA A 102 1.04 23.14 -0.76
CA ALA A 102 2.18 22.94 0.15
C ALA A 102 2.33 21.49 0.63
N TYR A 103 1.21 20.79 0.83
CA TYR A 103 1.19 19.39 1.25
C TYR A 103 0.94 18.39 0.11
N ASN A 104 0.86 18.87 -1.14
CA ASN A 104 0.51 18.06 -2.32
C ASN A 104 -0.75 17.20 -2.10
N VAL A 105 -1.78 17.81 -1.51
CA VAL A 105 -3.09 17.19 -1.25
C VAL A 105 -4.18 17.86 -2.07
N HIS A 106 -5.30 17.15 -2.23
CA HIS A 106 -6.49 17.76 -2.82
C HIS A 106 -7.07 18.82 -1.88
N TRP A 107 -7.65 19.90 -2.43
CA TRP A 107 -8.18 21.04 -1.64
C TRP A 107 -9.19 20.62 -0.57
N LYS A 108 -10.03 19.60 -0.82
CA LYS A 108 -10.97 19.05 0.19
C LYS A 108 -10.26 18.46 1.41
N THR A 109 -9.09 17.85 1.22
CA THR A 109 -8.29 17.31 2.33
C THR A 109 -7.74 18.44 3.18
N ALA A 110 -7.20 19.49 2.53
CA ALA A 110 -6.73 20.68 3.22
C ALA A 110 -7.85 21.41 3.97
N GLN A 111 -9.03 21.57 3.35
CA GLN A 111 -10.20 22.18 3.98
C GLN A 111 -10.66 21.40 5.22
N LYS A 112 -10.78 20.07 5.11
CA LYS A 112 -11.15 19.22 6.26
C LYS A 112 -10.16 19.42 7.41
N ARG A 113 -8.86 19.43 7.10
CA ARG A 113 -7.82 19.62 8.12
C ARG A 113 -7.90 21.00 8.77
N LEU A 114 -8.18 22.06 8.03
CA LEU A 114 -8.38 23.40 8.58
C LEU A 114 -9.61 23.46 9.50
N GLN A 115 -10.72 22.81 9.12
CA GLN A 115 -11.93 22.71 9.94
C GLN A 115 -11.68 21.97 11.26
N GLU A 116 -10.92 20.86 11.23
CA GLU A 116 -10.50 20.14 12.45
C GLU A 116 -9.71 21.05 13.41
N LEU A 117 -8.97 22.03 12.88
CA LEU A 117 -8.19 23.00 13.65
C LEU A 117 -8.98 24.26 14.07
N GLY A 118 -10.27 24.34 13.71
CA GLY A 118 -11.11 25.51 13.96
C GLY A 118 -10.79 26.72 13.07
N LEU A 119 -10.17 26.49 11.91
CA LEU A 119 -9.81 27.52 10.94
C LEU A 119 -10.77 27.42 9.73
N SER A 120 -11.48 28.50 9.42
CA SER A 120 -12.43 28.58 8.30
C SER A 120 -12.15 29.78 7.41
#